data_AF-A0A6V7GYU2-F1
#
_entry.id   AF-A0A6V7GYU2-F1
#
_cell.length_a   1.000
_cell.length_b   1.000
_cell.length_c   1.000
_cell.angle_alpha   90.00
_cell.angle_beta   90.00
_cell.angle_gamma   90.00
#
_symmetry.space_group_name_H-M   'P 1'
#
loop_
_entity.id
_entity.type
_entity.pdbx_description
1 polymer ?
#
loop_
_entity_poly.entity_id
_entity_poly.type
_entity_poly.pdbx_seq_one_letter_code
_entity_poly.pdbx_strand_id
1 'polypeptide(L)'
;MSREDQQILKQFYNCCILRDGMILNEDLWVRDGKIVDPEKIFYDERIKPHVRINCNGALISPGYIDLQINGINKVAKRLLEFGVTSFCPTLVTSPSETYHKILPNIKKTKGGKHGATILGVHLEGPFISP
;
A
#
# COMPACT_ATOMS: atom_id res chain seq x y z
N MET A 1 -4.24 24.55 20.22
CA MET A 1 -4.85 23.71 19.16
C MET A 1 -4.12 24.03 17.85
N SER A 2 -3.16 23.18 17.46
CA SER A 2 -2.41 23.32 16.21
C SER A 2 -3.29 22.94 15.01
N ARG A 3 -3.02 23.55 13.85
CA ARG A 3 -3.77 23.43 12.58
C ARG A 3 -3.61 22.06 11.88
N GLU A 4 -3.35 20.96 12.59
CA GLU A 4 -2.85 19.71 11.97
C GLU A 4 -3.87 18.57 11.75
N ASP A 5 -5.13 18.69 12.19
CA ASP A 5 -6.14 17.64 11.96
C ASP A 5 -7.38 18.13 11.19
N GLN A 6 -7.18 18.89 10.10
CA GLN A 6 -8.25 18.97 9.10
C GLN A 6 -8.28 17.66 8.33
N GLN A 7 -9.36 16.88 8.46
CA GLN A 7 -9.57 15.63 7.74
C GLN A 7 -9.64 15.89 6.23
N ILE A 8 -8.50 15.77 5.53
CA ILE A 8 -8.41 16.15 4.13
C ILE A 8 -9.13 15.11 3.27
N LEU A 9 -10.35 15.45 2.85
CA LEU A 9 -11.09 14.74 1.82
C LEU A 9 -10.50 14.98 0.43
N LYS A 10 -10.09 13.91 -0.25
CA LYS A 10 -9.58 13.90 -1.62
C LYS A 10 -10.55 13.13 -2.52
N GLN A 11 -10.78 13.67 -3.72
CA GLN A 11 -11.52 13.00 -4.79
C GLN A 11 -10.58 12.75 -5.97
N PHE A 12 -10.44 11.49 -6.37
CA PHE A 12 -9.87 11.10 -7.65
C PHE A 12 -11.03 10.92 -8.61
N TYR A 13 -11.00 11.64 -9.73
CA TYR A 13 -12.11 11.65 -10.69
C TYR A 13 -11.62 11.37 -12.10
N ASN A 14 -12.56 11.01 -12.98
CA ASN A 14 -12.24 10.59 -14.35
C ASN A 14 -11.23 9.43 -14.33
N CYS A 15 -11.53 8.40 -13.53
CA CYS A 15 -10.76 7.16 -13.41
C CYS A 15 -11.61 5.93 -13.69
N CYS A 16 -10.92 4.85 -14.05
CA CYS A 16 -11.45 3.50 -14.04
C CYS A 16 -11.03 2.82 -12.72
N ILE A 17 -11.94 2.25 -11.93
CA ILE A 17 -11.63 1.61 -10.65
C ILE A 17 -11.75 0.10 -10.78
N LEU A 18 -10.72 -0.64 -10.37
CA LEU A 18 -10.80 -2.09 -10.18
C LEU A 18 -11.46 -2.40 -8.84
N ARG A 19 -12.68 -2.94 -8.86
CA ARG A 19 -13.45 -3.34 -7.69
C ARG A 19 -14.14 -4.67 -7.96
N ASP A 20 -14.01 -5.62 -7.03
CA ASP A 20 -14.68 -6.93 -7.11
C ASP A 20 -14.48 -7.66 -8.46
N GLY A 21 -13.28 -7.52 -9.03
CA GLY A 21 -12.90 -8.12 -10.32
C GLY A 21 -13.43 -7.38 -11.55
N MET A 22 -14.13 -6.26 -11.38
CA MET A 22 -14.68 -5.43 -12.46
C MET A 22 -13.95 -4.09 -12.58
N ILE A 23 -13.96 -3.52 -13.78
CA ILE A 23 -13.48 -2.15 -14.04
C ILE A 23 -14.70 -1.24 -14.19
N LEU A 24 -14.83 -0.26 -13.30
CA LEU A 24 -15.96 0.65 -13.21
C LEU A 24 -15.52 2.09 -13.48
N ASN A 25 -16.34 2.88 -14.20
CA ASN A 25 -16.09 4.31 -14.40
C ASN A 25 -16.69 5.10 -13.24
N GLU A 26 -15.92 5.27 -12.17
CA GLU A 26 -16.36 5.89 -10.93
C GLU A 26 -15.25 6.72 -10.30
N ASP A 27 -15.61 7.63 -9.39
CA ASP A 27 -14.66 8.43 -8.62
C ASP A 27 -14.25 7.71 -7.32
N LEU A 28 -12.98 7.85 -6.92
CA LEU A 28 -12.49 7.32 -5.64
C LEU A 28 -12.37 8.43 -4.60
N TRP A 29 -12.95 8.21 -3.42
CA TRP A 29 -12.91 9.15 -2.31
C TRP A 29 -12.01 8.64 -1.20
N VAL A 30 -11.10 9.49 -0.73
CA VAL A 30 -10.12 9.15 0.32
C VAL A 30 -10.12 10.24 1.39
N ARG A 31 -10.23 9.83 2.66
CA ARG A 31 -10.08 10.69 3.83
C ARG A 31 -9.09 10.04 4.79
N ASP A 32 -8.07 10.78 5.21
CA ASP A 32 -7.07 10.34 6.19
C ASP A 32 -6.43 8.98 5.88
N GLY A 33 -6.14 8.75 4.60
CA GLY A 33 -5.53 7.50 4.13
C GLY A 33 -6.48 6.31 4.07
N LYS A 34 -7.78 6.52 4.30
CA LYS A 34 -8.83 5.49 4.15
C LYS A 34 -9.71 5.81 2.96
N ILE A 35 -10.07 4.78 2.22
CA ILE A 35 -11.13 4.87 1.20
C ILE A 35 -12.45 5.07 1.95
N VAL A 36 -13.25 6.05 1.51
CA VAL A 36 -14.55 6.37 2.10
C VAL A 36 -15.66 6.18 1.06
N ASP A 37 -16.84 5.87 1.55
CA ASP A 37 -18.05 5.70 0.76
C ASP A 37 -18.52 7.07 0.22
N PRO A 38 -18.64 7.25 -1.11
CA PRO A 38 -19.13 8.49 -1.69
C PRO A 38 -20.54 8.86 -1.22
N GLU A 39 -21.44 7.90 -1.01
CA GLU A 39 -22.84 8.21 -0.65
C GLU A 39 -22.92 8.99 0.66
N LYS A 40 -22.15 8.59 1.66
CA LYS A 40 -22.06 9.29 2.96
C LYS A 40 -21.55 10.73 2.80
N ILE A 41 -20.60 10.93 1.90
CA ILE A 41 -20.05 12.26 1.62
C ILE A 41 -21.12 13.17 0.99
N PHE A 42 -21.86 12.64 0.01
CA PHE A 42 -22.83 13.42 -0.76
C PHE A 42 -24.14 13.67 -0.01
N TYR A 43 -24.72 12.65 0.61
CA TYR A 43 -26.06 12.74 1.20
C TYR A 43 -26.04 13.23 2.64
N ASP A 44 -25.13 12.70 3.46
CA ASP A 44 -25.09 13.00 4.89
C ASP A 44 -24.28 14.26 5.17
N GLU A 45 -23.03 14.30 4.70
CA GLU A 45 -22.10 15.38 5.02
C GLU A 45 -22.28 16.62 4.12
N ARG A 46 -22.67 16.41 2.85
CA ARG A 46 -22.85 17.47 1.83
C ARG A 46 -21.62 18.37 1.65
N ILE A 47 -20.43 17.81 1.82
CA ILE A 47 -19.18 18.55 1.69
C ILE A 47 -18.52 18.35 0.32
N LYS A 48 -17.80 19.37 -0.13
CA LYS A 48 -16.96 19.29 -1.33
C LYS A 48 -15.57 18.76 -0.96
N PRO A 49 -14.88 18.05 -1.87
CA PRO A 49 -13.51 17.61 -1.64
C PRO A 49 -12.58 18.81 -1.50
N HIS A 50 -11.62 18.70 -0.59
CA HIS A 50 -10.57 19.71 -0.41
C HIS A 50 -9.57 19.67 -1.57
N VAL A 51 -9.32 18.47 -2.10
CA VAL A 51 -8.39 18.23 -3.21
C VAL A 51 -9.07 17.36 -4.26
N ARG A 52 -8.97 17.77 -5.53
CA ARG A 52 -9.45 17.00 -6.69
C ARG A 52 -8.28 16.63 -7.58
N ILE A 53 -8.22 15.37 -8.00
CA ILE A 53 -7.16 14.82 -8.83
C ILE A 53 -7.81 14.22 -10.07
N ASN A 54 -7.53 14.78 -11.25
CA ASN A 54 -7.97 14.23 -12.53
C ASN A 54 -7.06 13.05 -12.90
N CYS A 55 -7.64 11.86 -13.06
CA CYS A 55 -6.90 10.65 -13.41
C CYS A 55 -6.78 10.43 -14.93
N ASN A 56 -7.37 11.28 -15.76
CA ASN A 56 -7.27 11.22 -17.23
C ASN A 56 -7.64 9.84 -17.82
N GLY A 57 -8.65 9.18 -17.26
CA GLY A 57 -9.09 7.84 -17.67
C GLY A 57 -8.19 6.70 -17.20
N ALA A 58 -7.21 6.96 -16.32
CA ALA A 58 -6.32 5.93 -15.82
C ALA A 58 -7.04 4.90 -14.92
N LEU A 59 -6.50 3.69 -14.89
CA LEU A 59 -6.92 2.63 -13.98
C LEU A 59 -6.36 2.87 -12.57
N ILE A 60 -7.22 2.82 -11.57
CA ILE A 60 -6.88 2.74 -10.16
C ILE A 60 -7.17 1.32 -9.68
N SER A 61 -6.13 0.63 -9.22
CA SER A 61 -6.23 -0.68 -8.59
C SER A 61 -5.74 -0.63 -7.13
N PRO A 62 -6.10 -1.63 -6.30
CA PRO A 62 -5.39 -1.85 -5.06
C PRO A 62 -3.88 -1.96 -5.32
N GLY A 63 -3.07 -1.32 -4.47
CA GLY A 63 -1.63 -1.42 -4.56
C GLY A 63 -1.17 -2.88 -4.43
N TYR A 64 -0.19 -3.27 -5.23
CA TYR A 64 0.25 -4.67 -5.28
C TYR A 64 0.92 -5.09 -3.97
N ILE A 65 0.80 -6.39 -3.68
CA ILE A 65 1.43 -7.06 -2.54
C ILE A 65 2.40 -8.09 -3.08
N ASP A 66 3.68 -7.93 -2.76
CA ASP A 66 4.72 -8.88 -3.16
C ASP A 66 5.14 -9.76 -1.98
N LEU A 67 4.86 -11.06 -2.06
CA LEU A 67 5.13 -11.99 -0.98
C LEU A 67 6.56 -12.54 -1.01
N GLN A 68 7.31 -12.34 -2.10
CA GLN A 68 8.62 -12.95 -2.25
C GLN A 68 9.59 -12.02 -2.97
N ILE A 69 10.29 -11.19 -2.18
CA ILE A 69 11.32 -10.29 -2.71
C ILE A 69 12.55 -10.23 -1.82
N ASN A 70 13.72 -10.33 -2.44
CA ASN A 70 14.99 -10.27 -1.73
C ASN A 70 15.42 -8.83 -1.45
N GLY A 71 15.88 -8.57 -0.22
CA GLY A 71 16.34 -7.25 0.24
C GLY A 71 15.27 -6.42 0.94
N ILE A 72 15.69 -5.42 1.73
CA ILE A 72 14.82 -4.68 2.66
C ILE A 72 14.75 -3.19 2.30
N ASN A 73 15.70 -2.37 2.78
CA ASN A 73 15.52 -0.90 2.81
C ASN A 73 15.55 -0.22 1.44
N LYS A 74 16.56 -0.51 0.60
CA LYS A 74 16.63 0.05 -0.76
C LYS A 74 15.49 -0.46 -1.65
N VAL A 75 15.05 -1.70 -1.39
CA VAL A 75 13.98 -2.38 -2.13
C VAL A 75 12.64 -1.75 -1.80
N ALA A 76 12.33 -1.55 -0.50
CA ALA A 76 11.08 -0.94 -0.04
C ALA A 76 10.77 0.40 -0.74
N LYS A 77 11.79 1.26 -0.92
CA LYS A 77 11.60 2.56 -1.59
C LYS A 77 11.33 2.41 -3.09
N ARG A 78 12.03 1.50 -3.76
CA ARG A 78 11.90 1.27 -5.20
C ARG A 78 10.63 0.54 -5.59
N LEU A 79 10.11 -0.33 -4.73
CA LEU A 79 8.86 -1.07 -4.95
C LEU A 79 7.66 -0.17 -5.27
N LEU A 80 7.60 1.02 -4.65
CA LEU A 80 6.55 2.01 -4.92
C LEU A 80 6.55 2.50 -6.38
N GLU A 81 7.72 2.55 -7.05
CA GLU A 81 7.84 2.93 -8.46
C GLU A 81 7.17 1.91 -9.40
N PHE A 82 6.93 0.69 -8.92
CA PHE A 82 6.30 -0.41 -9.66
C PHE A 82 4.88 -0.73 -9.16
N GLY A 83 4.31 0.12 -8.30
CA GLY A 83 2.96 -0.07 -7.74
C GLY A 83 2.86 -1.08 -6.59
N VAL A 84 3.99 -1.61 -6.10
CA VAL A 84 4.02 -2.49 -4.92
C VAL A 84 4.00 -1.64 -3.66
N THR A 85 2.91 -1.75 -2.90
CA THR A 85 2.68 -0.92 -1.71
C THR A 85 2.94 -1.66 -0.40
N SER A 86 3.00 -2.99 -0.46
CA SER A 86 3.32 -3.86 0.69
C SER A 86 4.10 -5.07 0.23
N PHE A 87 5.01 -5.59 1.07
CA PHE A 87 5.79 -6.77 0.73
C PHE A 87 6.28 -7.56 1.95
N CYS A 88 6.76 -8.77 1.70
CA CYS A 88 7.49 -9.61 2.63
C CYS A 88 8.94 -9.78 2.15
N PRO A 89 9.95 -9.19 2.83
CA PRO A 89 11.33 -9.54 2.58
C PRO A 89 11.54 -11.05 2.72
N THR A 90 12.19 -11.64 1.72
CA THR A 90 12.47 -13.08 1.69
C THR A 90 13.87 -13.35 2.21
N LEU A 91 13.98 -14.36 3.07
CA LEU A 91 15.23 -14.97 3.44
C LEU A 91 15.25 -16.41 2.93
N VAL A 92 16.13 -16.67 1.97
CA VAL A 92 16.33 -18.00 1.38
C VAL A 92 17.09 -18.92 2.33
N THR A 93 17.11 -20.22 2.01
CA THR A 93 17.93 -21.24 2.67
C THR A 93 19.33 -20.72 2.98
N SER A 94 19.62 -20.62 4.27
CA SER A 94 20.84 -20.01 4.82
C SER A 94 21.35 -20.81 6.02
N PRO A 95 22.58 -20.58 6.49
CA PRO A 95 23.02 -21.08 7.79
C PRO A 95 22.14 -20.58 8.95
N SER A 96 22.04 -21.36 10.02
CA SER A 96 21.21 -21.04 11.21
C SER A 96 21.53 -19.65 11.78
N GLU A 97 22.81 -19.29 11.83
CA GLU A 97 23.33 -18.04 12.36
C GLU A 97 22.79 -16.82 11.59
N THR A 98 22.55 -16.97 10.28
CA THR A 98 21.99 -15.92 9.43
C THR A 98 20.57 -15.59 9.85
N TYR A 99 19.73 -16.59 10.12
CA TYR A 99 18.36 -16.38 10.60
C TYR A 99 18.35 -15.67 11.95
N HIS A 100 19.16 -16.14 12.90
CA HIS A 100 19.28 -15.53 14.24
C HIS A 100 19.77 -14.08 14.19
N LYS A 101 20.63 -13.74 13.23
CA LYS A 101 21.13 -12.38 13.03
C LYS A 101 20.14 -11.45 12.34
N ILE A 102 19.43 -11.92 11.32
CA ILE A 102 18.63 -11.07 10.43
C ILE A 102 17.20 -10.91 10.94
N LEU A 103 16.54 -12.00 11.37
CA LEU A 103 15.11 -11.98 11.70
C LEU A 103 14.72 -10.94 12.76
N PRO A 104 15.48 -10.73 13.86
CA PRO A 104 15.15 -9.71 14.85
C PRO A 104 15.16 -8.26 14.29
N ASN A 105 15.86 -8.04 13.17
CA ASN A 105 15.99 -6.74 12.52
C ASN A 105 14.89 -6.47 11.49
N ILE A 106 14.13 -7.49 11.06
CA ILE A 106 13.01 -7.32 10.13
C ILE A 106 11.74 -7.03 10.94
N LYS A 107 11.40 -5.75 11.05
CA LYS A 107 10.18 -5.31 11.74
C LYS A 107 9.07 -4.98 10.76
N LYS A 108 7.84 -5.34 11.12
CA LYS A 108 6.66 -4.82 10.44
C LYS A 108 6.71 -3.30 10.47
N THR A 109 6.64 -2.68 9.30
CA THR A 109 6.85 -1.24 9.13
C THR A 109 5.74 -0.71 8.25
N LYS A 110 5.01 0.32 8.71
CA LYS A 110 4.00 0.99 7.89
C LYS A 110 4.67 1.68 6.70
N GLY A 111 4.08 1.51 5.52
CA GLY A 111 4.51 2.21 4.32
C GLY A 111 4.29 3.72 4.41
N GLY A 112 4.91 4.46 3.49
CA GLY A 112 4.79 5.92 3.40
C GLY A 112 5.96 6.52 2.63
N LYS A 113 6.40 7.72 3.03
CA LYS A 113 7.50 8.45 2.38
C LYS A 113 8.83 7.67 2.32
N HIS A 114 8.99 6.67 3.19
CA HIS A 114 10.21 5.87 3.31
C HIS A 114 10.18 4.56 2.49
N GLY A 115 9.03 4.16 1.95
CA GLY A 115 8.89 2.95 1.13
C GLY A 115 7.58 2.20 1.36
N ALA A 116 7.46 1.04 0.69
CA ALA A 116 6.38 0.09 0.84
C ALA A 116 6.32 -0.50 2.27
N THR A 117 5.13 -0.96 2.66
CA THR A 117 4.87 -1.59 3.96
C THR A 117 5.60 -2.93 4.06
N ILE A 118 6.30 -3.19 5.17
CA ILE A 118 6.80 -4.52 5.50
C ILE A 118 5.72 -5.25 6.31
N LEU A 119 5.15 -6.31 5.75
CA LEU A 119 4.06 -7.08 6.38
C LEU A 119 4.54 -8.14 7.36
N GLY A 120 5.77 -8.62 7.17
CA GLY A 120 6.36 -9.73 7.89
C GLY A 120 7.66 -10.17 7.21
N VAL A 121 7.99 -11.45 7.30
CA VAL A 121 9.13 -12.06 6.61
C VAL A 121 8.64 -13.34 5.91
N HIS A 122 9.17 -13.61 4.73
CA HIS A 122 8.98 -14.89 4.05
C HIS A 122 10.26 -15.72 4.22
N LEU A 123 10.14 -16.93 4.78
CA LEU A 123 11.24 -17.88 4.90
C LEU A 123 11.14 -18.92 3.79
N GLU A 124 12.01 -18.80 2.79
CA GLU A 124 12.08 -19.73 1.66
C GLU A 124 13.14 -20.80 1.96
N GLY A 125 12.73 -21.79 2.76
CA GLY A 125 13.61 -22.78 3.37
C GLY A 125 13.97 -22.44 4.82
N PRO A 126 14.84 -23.25 5.47
CA PRO A 126 15.68 -24.29 4.89
C PRO A 126 15.03 -25.68 4.80
N PHE A 127 13.79 -25.85 5.27
CA PHE A 127 13.10 -27.14 5.29
C PHE A 127 12.48 -27.49 3.92
N ILE A 128 13.32 -27.63 2.89
CA ILE A 128 12.95 -27.96 1.51
C ILE A 128 13.40 -29.37 1.12
N SER A 129 12.76 -29.97 0.11
CA SER A 129 13.22 -31.23 -0.49
C SER A 129 14.50 -31.01 -1.30
N PRO A 130 15.48 -31.94 -1.26
CA PRO A 130 16.57 -32.01 -2.23
C PRO A 130 16.08 -32.26 -3.65
#